data_AF-A0AAD5KHX4-F1
#
_entry.id   AF-A0AAD5KHX4-F1
#
_cell.length_a   1.000
_cell.length_b   1.000
_cell.length_c   1.000
_cell.angle_alpha   90.00
_cell.angle_beta   90.00
_cell.angle_gamma   90.00
#
_symmetry.space_group_name_H-M   'P 1'
#
loop_
_entity.id
_entity.type
_entity.pdbx_description
1 polymer ?
#
loop_
_entity_poly.entity_id
_entity_poly.type
_entity_poly.pdbx_seq_one_letter_code
_entity_poly.pdbx_strand_id
1 'polypeptide(L)'
;MHLPGLFLQVLSIIQEKMLVRNAQLWEKGRIVFPSVNAPLRTDESFRERFDPDHHNNYSCLEELNVDMVLDFPLDPMHLVDEGACRKFFFTLLFETDYKVSPYTAKRIDDAMSILSQYTPGDFPRKPRPFTTKMKATEWRQLRLYTGPVVLLNRIAPERYGHFLTFYVASKILTCSRFHVQYGQYAKEL
;
A
#
# COMPACT_ATOMS: atom_id res chain seq x y z
N MET A 1 7.66 -4.60 21.93
CA MET A 1 6.64 -3.99 21.05
C MET A 1 7.00 -4.36 19.62
N HIS A 2 6.62 -5.57 19.18
CA HIS A 2 6.88 -6.01 17.80
C HIS A 2 5.81 -5.39 16.91
N LEU A 3 6.20 -4.47 16.03
CA LEU A 3 5.39 -4.09 14.88
C LEU A 3 5.26 -5.35 14.01
N PRO A 4 4.08 -5.98 13.90
CA PRO A 4 3.94 -7.20 13.12
C PRO A 4 4.17 -6.87 11.64
N GLY A 5 4.89 -7.77 10.96
CA GLY A 5 5.49 -7.57 9.63
C GLY A 5 4.57 -7.16 8.49
N LEU A 6 3.26 -7.00 8.70
CA LEU A 6 2.35 -6.44 7.69
C LEU A 6 2.62 -4.95 7.44
N PHE A 7 2.99 -4.17 8.46
CA PHE A 7 3.29 -2.75 8.29
C PHE A 7 4.60 -2.52 7.52
N LEU A 8 5.61 -3.34 7.84
CA LEU A 8 6.87 -3.39 7.09
C LEU A 8 6.65 -3.83 5.63
N GLN A 9 5.70 -4.72 5.35
CA GLN A 9 5.38 -5.18 3.99
C GLN A 9 4.59 -4.17 3.12
N VAL A 10 3.95 -3.19 3.74
CA VAL A 10 3.21 -2.10 3.07
C VAL A 10 4.16 -0.95 2.78
N LEU A 11 5.03 -0.61 3.73
CA LEU A 11 6.17 0.29 3.49
C LEU A 11 7.13 -0.29 2.46
N SER A 12 7.36 -1.62 2.46
CA SER A 12 8.31 -2.25 1.55
C SER A 12 8.00 -2.03 0.07
N ILE A 13 6.72 -1.91 -0.32
CA ILE A 13 6.32 -1.69 -1.73
C ILE A 13 6.69 -0.27 -2.20
N ILE A 14 6.54 0.71 -1.31
CA ILE A 14 6.91 2.11 -1.61
C ILE A 14 8.44 2.27 -1.51
N GLN A 15 9.06 1.57 -0.55
CA GLN A 15 10.50 1.54 -0.35
C GLN A 15 11.25 0.87 -1.50
N GLU A 16 10.72 -0.21 -2.09
CA GLU A 16 11.33 -0.90 -3.23
C GLU A 16 11.59 0.05 -4.41
N LYS A 17 10.73 1.06 -4.60
CA LYS A 17 10.88 2.05 -5.67
C LYS A 17 11.77 3.24 -5.31
N MET A 18 11.86 3.63 -4.04
CA MET A 18 12.57 4.84 -3.61
C MET A 18 13.94 4.62 -2.97
N LEU A 19 14.20 3.42 -2.42
CA LEU A 19 15.41 3.09 -1.68
C LEU A 19 16.26 2.08 -2.44
N VAL A 20 17.58 2.27 -2.44
CA VAL A 20 18.55 1.25 -2.91
C VAL A 20 18.25 -0.06 -2.18
N ARG A 21 18.21 -1.18 -2.92
CA ARG A 21 17.86 -2.48 -2.33
C ARG A 21 18.82 -2.82 -1.17
N ASN A 22 18.26 -2.92 0.03
CA ASN A 22 18.90 -3.64 1.15
C ASN A 22 18.71 -5.15 0.98
N ALA A 23 19.42 -5.94 1.79
CA ALA A 23 19.31 -7.41 1.82
C ALA A 23 17.85 -7.87 1.82
N GLN A 24 17.41 -8.41 0.69
CA GLN A 24 16.12 -9.07 0.54
C GLN A 24 16.24 -10.49 1.06
N LEU A 25 15.28 -10.91 1.90
CA LEU A 25 15.19 -12.30 2.33
C LEU A 25 14.00 -12.96 1.64
N TRP A 26 14.18 -14.23 1.28
CA TRP A 26 13.08 -15.06 0.80
C TRP A 26 12.51 -15.86 1.96
N GLU A 27 11.30 -15.53 2.40
CA GLU A 27 10.61 -16.21 3.48
C GLU A 27 9.22 -16.67 3.05
N LYS A 28 8.91 -17.95 3.26
CA LYS A 28 7.58 -18.55 2.97
C LYS A 28 7.04 -18.22 1.56
N GLY A 29 7.92 -18.25 0.55
CA GLY A 29 7.56 -17.98 -0.83
C GLY A 29 7.38 -16.50 -1.18
N ARG A 30 7.92 -15.59 -0.35
CA ARG A 30 7.77 -14.14 -0.51
C ARG A 30 9.09 -13.43 -0.23
N ILE A 31 9.29 -12.29 -0.89
CA ILE A 31 10.36 -11.36 -0.55
C ILE A 31 9.93 -10.57 0.70
N VAL A 32 10.83 -10.52 1.69
CA VAL A 32 10.70 -9.67 2.88
C VAL A 32 11.90 -8.74 2.98
N PHE A 33 11.65 -7.56 3.55
CA PHE A 33 12.64 -6.50 3.73
C PHE A 33 12.85 -6.30 5.24
N PRO A 34 13.82 -7.00 5.84
CA PRO A 34 14.05 -6.96 7.29
C PRO A 34 14.65 -5.64 7.77
N SER A 35 15.29 -4.88 6.88
CA SER A 35 15.90 -3.59 7.19
C SER A 35 15.21 -2.46 6.44
N VAL A 36 14.77 -1.45 7.19
CA VAL A 36 14.21 -0.19 6.68
C VAL A 36 15.24 0.93 6.54
N ASN A 37 16.47 0.71 7.01
CA ASN A 37 17.59 1.66 6.90
C ASN A 37 18.35 1.41 5.59
N ALA A 38 17.75 1.79 4.46
CA ALA A 38 18.40 1.79 3.16
C ALA A 38 18.66 3.25 2.71
N PRO A 39 19.74 3.53 1.97
CA PRO A 39 19.93 4.85 1.38
C PRO A 39 18.87 5.11 0.31
N LEU A 40 18.45 6.38 0.19
CA LEU A 40 17.61 6.84 -0.92
C LEU A 40 18.37 6.72 -2.23
N ARG A 41 17.66 6.37 -3.31
CA ARG A 41 18.23 6.48 -4.65
C ARG A 41 18.39 7.94 -5.03
N THR A 42 19.51 8.26 -5.66
CA THR A 42 19.78 9.54 -6.32
C THR A 42 20.01 9.33 -7.81
N ASP A 43 19.92 10.40 -8.59
CA ASP A 43 20.24 10.38 -10.02
C ASP A 43 21.63 9.79 -10.29
N GLU A 44 22.63 10.22 -9.50
CA GLU A 44 24.00 9.74 -9.61
C GLU A 44 24.09 8.23 -9.32
N SER A 45 23.51 7.78 -8.20
CA SER A 45 23.54 6.36 -7.81
C SER A 45 22.86 5.44 -8.84
N PHE A 46 21.84 5.96 -9.54
CA PHE A 46 21.16 5.25 -10.61
C PHE A 46 22.06 5.16 -11.84
N ARG A 47 22.62 6.29 -12.30
CA ARG A 47 23.51 6.34 -13.47
C ARG A 47 24.80 5.54 -13.27
N GLU A 48 25.33 5.51 -12.06
CA GLU A 48 26.49 4.69 -11.67
C GLU A 48 26.13 3.21 -11.45
N ARG A 49 24.84 2.84 -11.53
CA ARG A 49 24.33 1.47 -11.42
C ARG A 49 24.70 0.77 -10.11
N PHE A 50 24.68 1.50 -9.00
CA PHE A 50 24.97 0.97 -7.66
C PHE A 50 23.97 -0.10 -7.18
N ASP A 51 22.80 -0.18 -7.78
CA ASP A 51 21.77 -1.21 -7.54
C ASP A 51 21.54 -2.02 -8.83
N PRO A 52 22.40 -3.00 -9.16
CA PRO A 52 22.31 -3.72 -10.44
C PRO A 52 20.97 -4.43 -10.64
N ASP A 53 20.36 -4.94 -9.56
CA ASP A 53 19.08 -5.65 -9.62
C ASP A 53 17.88 -4.72 -9.89
N HIS A 54 18.05 -3.41 -9.68
CA HIS A 54 17.05 -2.40 -10.05
C HIS A 54 17.14 -2.02 -11.53
N HIS A 55 18.28 -2.28 -12.18
CA HIS A 55 18.48 -1.98 -13.59
C HIS A 55 18.06 -3.15 -14.46
N ASN A 56 17.00 -2.97 -15.24
CA ASN A 56 16.58 -3.99 -16.20
C ASN A 56 17.52 -3.99 -17.43
N ASN A 57 17.49 -2.89 -18.19
CA ASN A 57 18.28 -2.69 -19.39
C ASN A 57 18.65 -1.22 -19.49
N TYR A 58 19.58 -0.90 -20.38
CA TYR A 58 19.82 0.47 -20.81
C TYR A 58 18.55 1.13 -21.33
N SER A 59 18.33 2.39 -20.96
CA SER A 59 17.28 3.24 -21.49
C SER A 59 17.89 4.50 -22.11
N CYS A 60 17.40 4.93 -23.28
CA CYS A 60 17.80 6.21 -23.88
C CYS A 60 17.43 7.42 -23.00
N LEU A 61 16.54 7.24 -22.01
CA LEU A 61 16.25 8.26 -21.00
C LEU A 61 17.47 8.57 -20.12
N GLU A 62 18.40 7.61 -19.95
CA GLU A 62 19.66 7.82 -19.24
C GLU A 62 20.58 8.80 -19.99
N GLU A 63 20.35 9.10 -21.27
CA GLU A 63 21.14 10.11 -22.01
C GLU A 63 20.63 11.54 -21.80
N LEU A 64 19.40 11.68 -21.31
CA LEU A 64 18.76 12.97 -21.14
C LEU A 64 19.22 13.63 -19.84
N ASN A 65 19.24 14.96 -19.83
CA ASN A 65 19.48 15.77 -18.63
C ASN A 65 18.20 15.88 -17.78
N VAL A 66 17.73 14.72 -17.30
CA VAL A 66 16.61 14.57 -16.37
C VAL A 66 17.06 13.73 -15.18
N ASP A 67 16.49 13.99 -14.02
CA ASP A 67 16.75 13.22 -12.80
C ASP A 67 16.05 11.86 -12.88
N MET A 68 16.84 10.78 -12.89
CA MET A 68 16.33 9.41 -13.04
C MET A 68 15.48 8.91 -11.87
N VAL A 69 15.41 9.67 -10.77
CA VAL A 69 14.60 9.36 -9.58
C VAL A 69 13.47 10.35 -9.39
N LEU A 70 13.74 11.65 -9.43
CA LEU A 70 12.79 12.70 -9.07
C LEU A 70 11.89 13.13 -10.22
N ASP A 71 12.36 13.07 -11.47
CA ASP A 71 11.55 13.49 -12.63
C ASP A 71 10.58 12.41 -13.10
N PHE A 72 10.66 11.20 -12.53
CA PHE A 72 9.77 10.09 -12.83
C PHE A 72 8.67 9.95 -11.76
N PRO A 73 7.44 10.42 -12.04
CA PRO A 73 6.40 10.47 -11.02
C PRO A 73 5.98 9.06 -10.60
N LEU A 74 6.03 8.82 -9.29
CA LEU A 74 5.44 7.64 -8.68
C LEU A 74 3.92 7.80 -8.59
N ASP A 75 3.19 6.95 -9.29
CA ASP A 75 1.73 6.97 -9.29
C ASP A 75 1.14 6.30 -8.01
N PRO A 76 0.41 7.06 -7.16
CA PRO A 76 -0.23 6.51 -5.97
C PRO A 76 -1.24 5.40 -6.28
N MET A 77 -1.83 5.39 -7.47
CA MET A 77 -2.78 4.36 -7.90
C MET A 77 -2.11 2.98 -7.89
N HIS A 78 -0.91 2.87 -8.45
CA HIS A 78 -0.19 1.60 -8.54
C HIS A 78 0.47 1.22 -7.20
N LEU A 79 1.04 2.20 -6.49
CA LEU A 79 1.79 1.92 -5.26
C LEU A 79 0.90 1.72 -4.05
N VAL A 80 -0.09 2.59 -3.88
CA VAL A 80 -0.88 2.66 -2.66
C VAL A 80 -2.19 1.88 -2.82
N ASP A 81 -2.91 2.11 -3.92
CA ASP A 81 -4.22 1.49 -4.12
C ASP A 81 -4.06 0.02 -4.58
N GLU A 82 -3.41 -0.23 -5.73
CA GLU A 82 -3.21 -1.60 -6.25
C GLU A 82 -2.02 -2.36 -5.61
N GLY A 83 -1.09 -1.63 -5.00
CA GLY A 83 0.04 -2.21 -4.28
C GLY A 83 -0.33 -2.52 -2.83
N ALA A 84 -0.15 -1.54 -1.95
CA ALA A 84 -0.35 -1.66 -0.52
C ALA A 84 -1.76 -2.09 -0.10
N CYS A 85 -2.79 -1.35 -0.51
CA CYS A 85 -4.17 -1.60 -0.09
C CYS A 85 -4.67 -2.96 -0.61
N ARG A 86 -4.44 -3.26 -1.90
CA ARG A 86 -4.77 -4.57 -2.46
C ARG A 86 -4.08 -5.69 -1.69
N LYS A 87 -2.76 -5.59 -1.45
CA LYS A 87 -1.99 -6.61 -0.72
C LYS A 87 -2.57 -6.84 0.68
N PHE A 88 -2.88 -5.77 1.42
CA PHE A 88 -3.49 -5.88 2.75
C PHE A 88 -4.76 -6.74 2.73
N PHE A 89 -5.73 -6.39 1.86
CA PHE A 89 -7.00 -7.13 1.80
C PHE A 89 -6.85 -8.52 1.20
N PHE A 90 -5.94 -8.71 0.24
CA PHE A 90 -5.67 -10.04 -0.31
C PHE A 90 -5.09 -10.99 0.73
N THR A 91 -4.11 -10.52 1.51
CA THR A 91 -3.54 -11.29 2.62
C THR A 91 -4.61 -11.62 3.66
N LEU A 92 -5.51 -10.68 3.94
CA LEU A 92 -6.57 -10.87 4.92
C LEU A 92 -7.68 -11.84 4.46
N LEU A 93 -8.01 -11.87 3.16
CA LEU A 93 -9.20 -12.56 2.65
C LEU A 93 -8.90 -13.82 1.82
N PHE A 94 -7.71 -13.93 1.23
CA PHE A 94 -7.38 -15.01 0.29
C PHE A 94 -6.15 -15.82 0.70
N GLU A 95 -5.14 -15.23 1.35
CA GLU A 95 -3.91 -15.94 1.70
C GLU A 95 -4.01 -16.75 3.00
N THR A 96 -3.62 -18.02 2.96
CA THR A 96 -3.86 -19.03 4.00
C THR A 96 -3.38 -18.64 5.40
N ASP A 97 -2.17 -18.09 5.51
CA ASP A 97 -1.50 -17.90 6.80
C ASP A 97 -2.13 -16.79 7.65
N TYR A 98 -2.81 -15.84 7.01
CA TYR A 98 -3.38 -14.65 7.64
C TYR A 98 -4.87 -14.49 7.37
N LYS A 99 -5.48 -15.46 6.67
CA LYS A 99 -6.88 -15.42 6.28
C LYS A 99 -7.78 -15.31 7.51
N VAL A 100 -8.79 -14.46 7.42
CA VAL A 100 -9.91 -14.49 8.37
C VAL A 100 -10.79 -15.72 8.13
N SER A 101 -11.59 -16.10 9.13
CA SER A 101 -12.53 -17.21 8.95
C SER A 101 -13.50 -16.94 7.79
N PRO A 102 -13.99 -17.98 7.08
CA PRO A 102 -14.99 -17.80 6.03
C PRO A 102 -16.23 -17.02 6.48
N TYR A 103 -16.65 -17.23 7.73
CA TYR A 103 -17.74 -16.47 8.37
C TYR A 103 -17.41 -14.97 8.44
N THR A 104 -16.20 -14.63 8.86
CA THR A 104 -15.74 -13.23 8.94
C THR A 104 -15.64 -12.60 7.56
N ALA A 105 -15.07 -13.31 6.58
CA ALA A 105 -14.98 -12.84 5.20
C ALA A 105 -16.38 -12.53 4.63
N LYS A 106 -17.34 -13.44 4.85
CA LYS A 106 -18.74 -13.21 4.46
C LYS A 106 -19.33 -11.96 5.12
N ARG A 107 -19.09 -11.74 6.42
CA ARG A 107 -19.58 -10.54 7.12
C ARG A 107 -18.97 -9.25 6.58
N ILE A 108 -17.74 -9.29 6.08
CA ILE A 108 -17.08 -8.17 5.42
C ILE A 108 -17.74 -7.90 4.06
N ASP A 109 -17.98 -8.95 3.26
CA ASP A 109 -18.67 -8.85 1.96
C ASP A 109 -20.12 -8.37 2.09
N ASP A 110 -20.84 -8.86 3.10
CA ASP A 110 -22.21 -8.43 3.42
C ASP A 110 -22.21 -6.93 3.78
N ALA A 111 -21.23 -6.46 4.56
CA ALA A 111 -21.09 -5.04 4.89
C ALA A 111 -20.79 -4.18 3.66
N MET A 112 -19.93 -4.64 2.75
CA MET A 112 -19.67 -3.96 1.47
C MET A 112 -20.94 -3.86 0.62
N SER A 113 -21.73 -4.94 0.57
CA SER A 113 -22.98 -4.99 -0.18
C SER A 113 -24.03 -4.03 0.38
N ILE A 114 -24.11 -3.91 1.70
CA ILE A 114 -24.97 -2.91 2.37
C ILE A 114 -24.50 -1.50 2.02
N LEU A 115 -23.21 -1.19 2.16
CA LEU A 115 -22.65 0.14 1.84
C LEU A 115 -22.88 0.55 0.38
N SER A 116 -22.92 -0.41 -0.55
CA SER A 116 -23.24 -0.18 -1.96
C SER A 116 -24.56 0.56 -2.17
N GLN A 117 -25.56 0.29 -1.32
CA GLN A 117 -26.88 0.90 -1.39
C GLN A 117 -26.87 2.39 -0.97
N TYR A 118 -25.90 2.77 -0.12
CA TYR A 118 -25.76 4.12 0.44
C TYR A 118 -24.58 4.90 -0.17
N THR A 119 -23.95 4.36 -1.23
CA THR A 119 -22.81 5.02 -1.87
C THR A 119 -23.28 6.11 -2.83
N PRO A 120 -22.84 7.37 -2.65
CA PRO A 120 -23.16 8.47 -3.56
C PRO A 120 -22.72 8.21 -5.01
N GLY A 121 -23.41 8.81 -5.96
CA GLY A 121 -23.10 8.71 -7.40
C GLY A 121 -21.75 9.32 -7.80
N ASP A 122 -21.17 10.17 -6.95
CA ASP A 122 -19.88 10.83 -7.20
C ASP A 122 -18.69 9.86 -7.05
N PHE A 123 -18.91 8.69 -6.45
CA PHE A 123 -17.90 7.64 -6.42
C PHE A 123 -17.86 6.93 -7.79
N PRO A 124 -16.67 6.77 -8.41
CA PRO A 124 -16.55 6.13 -9.73
C PRO A 124 -17.10 4.70 -9.79
N ARG A 125 -17.13 4.01 -8.65
CA ARG A 125 -17.65 2.64 -8.51
C ARG A 125 -18.34 2.48 -7.16
N LYS A 126 -19.34 1.60 -7.11
CA LYS A 126 -19.98 1.20 -5.87
C LYS A 126 -19.18 0.08 -5.18
N PRO A 127 -19.13 0.05 -3.84
CA PRO A 127 -18.66 -1.10 -3.09
C PRO A 127 -19.37 -2.39 -3.53
N ARG A 128 -18.63 -3.48 -3.53
CA ARG A 128 -19.10 -4.82 -3.87
C ARG A 128 -18.25 -5.87 -3.14
N PRO A 129 -18.68 -7.14 -3.11
CA PRO A 129 -17.90 -8.23 -2.53
C PRO A 129 -16.49 -8.32 -3.12
N PHE A 130 -15.54 -8.74 -2.28
CA PHE A 130 -14.13 -8.83 -2.63
C PHE A 130 -13.89 -9.85 -3.73
N THR A 131 -13.06 -9.48 -4.69
CA THR A 131 -12.62 -10.38 -5.76
C THR A 131 -11.22 -10.01 -6.22
N THR A 132 -10.56 -10.94 -6.91
CA THR A 132 -9.22 -10.71 -7.44
C THR A 132 -9.17 -9.68 -8.56
N LYS A 133 -10.32 -9.34 -9.16
CA LYS A 133 -10.47 -8.42 -10.31
C LYS A 133 -10.90 -6.99 -9.92
N MET A 134 -10.76 -6.60 -8.66
CA MET A 134 -11.06 -5.22 -8.24
C MET A 134 -10.08 -4.22 -8.83
N LYS A 135 -10.60 -3.07 -9.24
CA LYS A 135 -9.85 -1.97 -9.87
C LYS A 135 -9.27 -1.02 -8.82
N ALA A 136 -8.21 -0.30 -9.19
CA ALA A 136 -7.58 0.71 -8.33
C ALA A 136 -8.56 1.68 -7.64
N THR A 137 -9.57 2.17 -8.34
CA THR A 137 -10.56 3.10 -7.75
C THR A 137 -11.37 2.48 -6.61
N GLU A 138 -11.60 1.17 -6.66
CA GLU A 138 -12.30 0.42 -5.61
C GLU A 138 -11.39 0.22 -4.39
N TRP A 139 -10.10 -0.06 -4.62
CA TRP A 139 -9.08 -0.10 -3.56
C TRP A 139 -8.91 1.27 -2.90
N ARG A 140 -8.90 2.34 -3.69
CA ARG A 140 -8.88 3.72 -3.19
C ARG A 140 -10.09 4.02 -2.31
N GLN A 141 -11.29 3.60 -2.74
CA GLN A 141 -12.52 3.79 -1.97
C GLN A 141 -12.46 3.03 -0.63
N LEU A 142 -11.98 1.79 -0.63
CA LEU A 142 -11.71 1.00 0.58
C LEU A 142 -10.73 1.72 1.50
N ARG A 143 -9.58 2.12 0.97
CA ARG A 143 -8.52 2.78 1.74
C ARG A 143 -8.96 4.11 2.35
N LEU A 144 -9.79 4.90 1.67
CA LEU A 144 -10.08 6.28 2.11
C LEU A 144 -11.46 6.44 2.77
N TYR A 145 -12.36 5.45 2.65
CA TYR A 145 -13.74 5.59 3.09
C TYR A 145 -14.30 4.33 3.74
N THR A 146 -14.43 3.22 3.01
CA THR A 146 -15.25 2.09 3.48
C THR A 146 -14.47 1.13 4.38
N GLY A 147 -13.16 1.01 4.23
CA GLY A 147 -12.27 0.12 4.96
C GLY A 147 -12.42 0.17 6.49
N PRO A 148 -12.38 1.34 7.14
CA PRO A 148 -12.52 1.43 8.59
C PRO A 148 -13.85 0.86 9.09
N VAL A 149 -14.92 1.01 8.32
CA VAL A 149 -16.28 0.57 8.66
C VAL A 149 -16.45 -0.93 8.44
N VAL A 150 -15.97 -1.45 7.30
CA VAL A 150 -16.12 -2.87 6.95
C VAL A 150 -15.21 -3.77 7.76
N LEU A 151 -14.14 -3.26 8.37
CA LEU A 151 -13.24 -4.04 9.22
C LEU A 151 -13.54 -3.92 10.72
N LEU A 152 -14.25 -2.86 11.14
CA LEU A 152 -14.56 -2.59 12.56
C LEU A 152 -15.24 -3.81 13.22
N ASN A 153 -14.69 -4.26 14.34
CA ASN A 153 -15.19 -5.40 15.13
C ASN A 153 -15.37 -6.71 14.35
N ARG A 154 -14.67 -6.86 13.21
CA ARG A 154 -14.68 -8.08 12.40
C ARG A 154 -13.32 -8.75 12.30
N ILE A 155 -12.23 -8.02 12.51
CA ILE A 155 -10.87 -8.57 12.52
C ILE A 155 -10.20 -8.35 13.88
N ALA A 156 -9.08 -9.03 14.11
CA ALA A 156 -8.31 -8.88 15.34
C ALA A 156 -7.92 -7.41 15.58
N PRO A 157 -7.98 -6.89 16.82
CA PRO A 157 -7.70 -5.48 17.13
C PRO A 157 -6.36 -4.98 16.60
N GLU A 158 -5.33 -5.82 16.65
CA GLU A 158 -3.99 -5.50 16.15
C GLU A 158 -4.02 -5.25 14.64
N ARG A 159 -4.66 -6.15 13.89
CA ARG A 159 -4.82 -6.03 12.43
C ARG A 159 -5.64 -4.81 12.05
N TYR A 160 -6.67 -4.50 12.83
CA TYR A 160 -7.47 -3.29 12.66
C TYR A 160 -6.65 -2.03 12.93
N GLY A 161 -5.85 -2.03 13.99
CA GLY A 161 -4.90 -0.96 14.29
C GLY A 161 -3.96 -0.67 13.13
N HIS A 162 -3.35 -1.70 12.54
CA HIS A 162 -2.49 -1.52 11.35
C HIS A 162 -3.23 -0.93 10.16
N PHE A 163 -4.45 -1.39 9.90
CA PHE A 163 -5.28 -0.80 8.85
C PHE A 163 -5.59 0.67 9.14
N LEU A 164 -5.91 1.02 10.40
CA LEU A 164 -6.18 2.39 10.80
C LEU A 164 -4.95 3.29 10.65
N THR A 165 -3.75 2.82 11.01
CA THR A 165 -2.50 3.55 10.75
C THR A 165 -2.36 3.86 9.27
N PHE A 166 -2.53 2.86 8.40
CA PHE A 166 -2.48 3.02 6.95
C PHE A 166 -3.56 3.99 6.42
N TYR A 167 -4.78 3.88 6.94
CA TYR A 167 -5.91 4.76 6.63
C TYR A 167 -5.62 6.22 7.02
N VAL A 168 -5.16 6.46 8.24
CA VAL A 168 -4.90 7.81 8.77
C VAL A 168 -3.78 8.47 7.99
N ALA A 169 -2.63 7.78 7.83
CA ALA A 169 -1.52 8.28 7.02
C ALA A 169 -1.99 8.62 5.59
N SER A 170 -2.74 7.71 4.96
CA SER A 170 -3.35 7.91 3.64
C SER A 170 -4.24 9.15 3.56
N LYS A 171 -5.11 9.37 4.55
CA LYS A 171 -6.04 10.52 4.57
C LYS A 171 -5.32 11.83 4.77
N ILE A 172 -4.28 11.85 5.61
CA ILE A 172 -3.43 13.03 5.81
C ILE A 172 -2.73 13.39 4.49
N LEU A 173 -2.05 12.42 3.87
CA LEU A 173 -1.25 12.65 2.67
C LEU A 173 -2.08 12.98 1.42
N THR A 174 -3.36 12.60 1.38
CA THR A 174 -4.26 12.86 0.23
C THR A 174 -5.11 14.12 0.38
N CYS A 175 -5.12 14.75 1.55
CA CYS A 175 -5.87 15.99 1.80
C CYS A 175 -4.89 17.13 2.04
N SER A 176 -4.87 18.14 1.15
CA SER A 176 -3.95 19.28 1.24
C SER A 176 -3.96 19.96 2.60
N ARG A 177 -5.16 20.20 3.16
CA ARG A 177 -5.34 20.78 4.50
C ARG A 177 -4.68 19.94 5.59
N PHE A 178 -4.89 18.62 5.59
CA PHE A 178 -4.31 17.75 6.60
C PHE A 178 -2.82 17.52 6.39
N HIS A 179 -2.35 17.45 5.14
CA HIS A 179 -0.93 17.32 4.83
C HIS A 179 -0.12 18.49 5.40
N VAL A 180 -0.59 19.74 5.24
CA VAL A 180 0.09 20.91 5.80
C VAL A 180 0.15 20.85 7.32
N GLN A 181 -0.92 20.39 7.98
CA GLN A 181 -1.01 20.40 9.44
C GLN A 181 -0.34 19.19 10.11
N TYR A 182 -0.44 18.01 9.50
CA TYR A 182 -0.11 16.71 10.10
C TYR A 182 0.84 15.88 9.23
N GLY A 183 1.43 16.45 8.18
CA GLY A 183 2.30 15.72 7.26
C GLY A 183 3.49 15.07 7.97
N GLN A 184 4.06 15.72 8.99
CA GLN A 184 5.15 15.15 9.79
C GLN A 184 4.67 13.94 10.61
N TYR A 185 3.52 14.05 11.26
CA TYR A 185 2.92 12.94 11.98
C TYR A 185 2.66 11.74 11.06
N ALA A 186 2.17 11.96 9.84
CA ALA A 186 1.97 10.88 8.88
C ALA A 186 3.25 10.15 8.45
N LYS A 187 4.43 10.79 8.56
CA LYS A 187 5.73 10.15 8.30
C LYS A 187 6.22 9.29 9.47
N GLU A 188 5.71 9.53 10.67
CA GLU A 188 6.09 8.85 11.91
C GLU A 188 5.17 7.68 12.28
N LEU A 189 4.01 7.58 11.61
CA LEU A 189 3.06 6.48 11.68
C LEU A 189 3.62 5.21 11.06
#